data_AF-A0A420DDL5-F1
#
_entry.id   AF-A0A420DDL5-F1
#
_cell.length_a   1.000
_cell.length_b   1.000
_cell.length_c   1.000
_cell.angle_alpha   90.00
_cell.angle_beta   90.00
_cell.angle_gamma   90.00
#
_symmetry.space_group_name_H-M   'P 1'
#
loop_
_entity.id
_entity.type
_entity.pdbx_description
1 polymer ?
#
loop_
_entity_poly.entity_id
_entity_poly.type
_entity_poly.pdbx_seq_one_letter_code
_entity_poly.pdbx_strand_id
1 'polypeptide(L)'
;MKELNTYKHHLILLFTAVKKPAVAVPAVSLVSLSSCQLGMILLSGLMVLDFITGVLASWNLWKDSKIQSNFWKYGFSSQKIRLSIVKSVTYFLFILSSYGIEYLFRIKSFGKNNYTDHEITLTLIAIAITCAIEFYSIFFENLPKAGFDIEKKVKIIFVKVKKAVTSVKSLTDGNNGNSSS
;
A
#
# COMPACT_ATOMS: atom_id res chain seq x y z
N MET A 1 25.70 19.49 -0.27
CA MET A 1 26.35 18.19 0.03
C MET A 1 25.78 17.46 1.25
N LYS A 2 25.34 18.14 2.33
CA LYS A 2 24.72 17.48 3.49
C LYS A 2 23.42 16.72 3.16
N GLU A 3 22.51 17.36 2.42
CA GLU A 3 21.24 16.79 1.95
C GLU A 3 21.43 15.44 1.23
N LEU A 4 22.35 15.37 0.28
CA LEU A 4 22.62 14.17 -0.52
C LEU A 4 23.06 12.98 0.34
N ASN A 5 23.80 13.26 1.42
CA ASN A 5 24.27 12.23 2.35
C ASN A 5 23.11 11.70 3.23
N THR A 6 22.17 12.58 3.59
CA THR A 6 20.93 12.23 4.30
C THR A 6 20.06 11.30 3.45
N TYR A 7 19.80 11.63 2.17
CA TYR A 7 19.05 10.77 1.25
C TYR A 7 19.73 9.41 1.02
N LYS A 8 21.06 9.41 0.88
CA LYS A 8 21.85 8.19 0.73
C LYS A 8 21.73 7.30 1.97
N HIS A 9 21.71 7.88 3.16
CA HIS A 9 21.54 7.14 4.40
C HIS A 9 20.14 6.51 4.52
N HIS A 10 19.09 7.24 4.14
CA HIS A 10 17.73 6.70 4.10
C HIS A 10 17.56 5.57 3.08
N LEU A 11 18.15 5.70 1.89
CA LEU A 11 18.15 4.64 0.87
C LEU A 11 18.88 3.38 1.36
N ILE A 12 20.03 3.53 2.00
CA ILE A 12 20.79 2.40 2.56
C ILE A 12 19.95 1.70 3.63
N LEU A 13 19.28 2.44 4.52
CA LEU A 13 18.39 1.89 5.54
C LEU A 13 17.23 1.10 4.92
N LEU A 14 16.60 1.64 3.87
CA LEU A 14 15.51 1.00 3.13
C LEU A 14 15.96 -0.30 2.45
N PHE A 15 17.15 -0.31 1.82
CA PHE A 15 17.72 -1.52 1.24
C PHE A 15 18.14 -2.56 2.29
N THR A 16 18.60 -2.11 3.46
CA THR A 16 18.92 -3.01 4.58
C THR A 16 17.64 -3.62 5.17
N ALA A 17 16.52 -2.88 5.13
CA ALA A 17 15.20 -3.34 5.52
C ALA A 17 14.67 -4.49 4.67
N VAL A 18 14.90 -4.41 3.35
CA VAL A 18 14.53 -5.47 2.42
C VAL A 18 15.31 -6.77 2.70
N LYS A 19 16.56 -6.67 3.19
CA LYS A 19 17.39 -7.84 3.51
C LYS A 19 17.10 -8.47 4.87
N LYS A 20 16.66 -7.69 5.87
CA LYS A 20 16.34 -8.17 7.23
C LYS A 20 15.10 -7.45 7.78
N PRO A 21 13.88 -7.90 7.47
CA PRO A 21 12.65 -7.20 7.84
C PRO A 21 12.50 -7.05 9.36
N ALA A 22 13.00 -8.01 10.15
CA ALA A 22 12.93 -7.99 11.61
C ALA A 22 13.72 -6.86 12.28
N VAL A 23 14.78 -6.34 11.63
CA VAL A 23 15.67 -5.30 12.20
C VAL A 23 15.27 -3.90 11.72
N ALA A 24 14.52 -3.81 10.63
CA ALA A 24 14.25 -2.54 9.99
C ALA A 24 12.89 -1.92 10.29
N VAL A 25 11.93 -2.69 10.76
CA VAL A 25 10.67 -2.12 11.29
C VAL A 25 10.96 -1.07 12.39
N PRO A 26 11.90 -1.30 13.34
CA PRO A 26 12.30 -0.28 14.30
C PRO A 26 13.18 0.83 13.70
N ALA A 27 14.01 0.51 12.70
CA ALA A 27 14.96 1.47 12.14
C ALA A 27 14.29 2.51 11.23
N VAL A 28 13.21 2.13 10.53
CA VAL A 28 12.34 3.06 9.78
C VAL A 28 11.54 3.95 10.75
N SER A 29 11.13 3.43 11.92
CA SER A 29 10.47 4.26 12.95
C SER A 29 11.39 5.26 13.64
N LEU A 30 12.72 5.07 13.55
CA LEU A 30 13.71 6.00 14.12
C LEU A 30 14.05 7.18 13.21
N VAL A 31 13.63 7.15 11.94
CA VAL A 31 13.79 8.29 11.04
C VAL A 31 12.56 9.17 11.15
N SER A 32 12.69 10.33 11.80
CA SER A 32 11.65 11.34 11.87
C SER A 32 11.47 12.02 10.50
N LEU A 33 10.81 11.32 9.57
CA LEU A 33 10.46 11.83 8.24
C LEU A 33 9.22 12.72 8.33
N SER A 34 9.15 13.74 7.47
CA SER A 34 7.93 14.52 7.28
C SER A 34 6.78 13.64 6.76
N SER A 35 5.54 13.94 7.12
CA SER A 35 4.34 13.21 6.68
C SER A 35 4.27 13.06 5.16
N CYS A 36 4.66 14.10 4.41
CA CYS A 36 4.72 14.05 2.95
C CYS A 36 5.83 13.12 2.46
N GLN A 37 7.01 13.11 3.09
CA GLN A 37 8.10 12.20 2.73
C GLN A 37 7.72 10.75 2.98
N LEU A 38 7.10 10.46 4.13
CA LEU A 38 6.59 9.13 4.46
C LEU A 38 5.53 8.69 3.44
N GLY A 39 4.60 9.58 3.09
CA GLY A 39 3.59 9.35 2.06
C GLY A 39 4.18 9.06 0.68
N MET A 40 5.22 9.79 0.27
CA MET A 40 5.91 9.55 -1.01
C MET A 40 6.67 8.22 -1.03
N ILE A 41 7.28 7.81 0.10
CA ILE A 41 7.91 6.51 0.24
C ILE A 41 6.87 5.39 0.17
N LEU A 42 5.75 5.57 0.88
CA LEU A 42 4.63 4.63 0.82
C LEU A 42 4.09 4.49 -0.60
N LEU A 43 3.85 5.60 -1.29
CA LEU A 43 3.39 5.61 -2.69
C LEU A 43 4.39 4.88 -3.60
N SER A 44 5.68 5.17 -3.46
CA SER A 44 6.72 4.49 -4.25
C SER A 44 6.75 2.99 -3.99
N GLY A 45 6.59 2.58 -2.72
CA GLY A 45 6.46 1.18 -2.34
C GLY A 45 5.23 0.52 -2.94
N LEU A 46 4.07 1.17 -2.85
CA LEU A 46 2.81 0.68 -3.44
C LEU A 46 2.91 0.55 -4.95
N MET A 47 3.51 1.50 -5.66
CA MET A 47 3.69 1.41 -7.11
C MET A 47 4.60 0.26 -7.54
N VAL A 48 5.67 0.00 -6.78
CA VAL A 48 6.52 -1.17 -7.02
C VAL A 48 5.74 -2.47 -6.78
N LEU A 49 4.94 -2.53 -5.71
CA LEU A 49 4.10 -3.69 -5.43
C LEU A 49 2.99 -3.88 -6.48
N ASP A 50 2.37 -2.81 -6.96
CA ASP A 50 1.39 -2.85 -8.05
C ASP A 50 2.02 -3.38 -9.33
N PHE A 51 3.22 -2.92 -9.67
CA PHE A 51 3.96 -3.45 -10.81
C PHE A 51 4.28 -4.94 -10.66
N ILE A 52 4.79 -5.37 -9.50
CA ILE A 52 5.09 -6.79 -9.23
C ILE A 52 3.81 -7.63 -9.31
N THR A 53 2.73 -7.20 -8.67
CA THR A 53 1.46 -7.93 -8.68
C THR A 53 0.82 -7.97 -10.07
N GLY A 54 0.96 -6.91 -10.87
CA GLY A 54 0.55 -6.89 -12.28
C GLY A 54 1.39 -7.81 -13.17
N VAL A 55 2.70 -7.94 -12.92
CA VAL A 55 3.56 -8.95 -13.57
C VAL A 55 3.12 -10.36 -13.20
N LEU A 56 2.86 -10.62 -11.92
CA LEU A 56 2.38 -11.92 -11.43
C LEU A 56 1.01 -12.29 -12.02
N ALA A 57 0.08 -11.32 -12.09
CA ALA A 57 -1.20 -11.49 -12.76
C ALA A 57 -1.03 -11.88 -14.23
N SER A 58 -0.13 -11.19 -14.93
CA SER A 58 0.19 -11.49 -16.34
C SER A 58 0.82 -12.87 -16.50
N TRP A 59 1.69 -13.27 -15.58
CA TRP A 59 2.32 -14.58 -15.56
C TRP A 59 1.30 -15.70 -15.36
N ASN A 60 0.39 -15.53 -14.42
CA ASN A 60 -0.64 -16.53 -14.15
C ASN A 60 -1.57 -16.72 -15.36
N LEU A 61 -2.04 -15.62 -15.96
CA LEU A 61 -2.84 -15.65 -17.18
C LEU A 61 -2.09 -16.29 -18.37
N TRP A 62 -0.79 -16.01 -18.50
CA TRP A 62 0.06 -16.64 -19.53
C TRP A 62 0.23 -18.15 -19.31
N LYS A 63 0.43 -18.57 -18.07
CA LYS A 63 0.54 -20.00 -17.69
C LYS A 63 -0.74 -20.77 -18.03
N ASP A 64 -1.90 -20.15 -17.80
CA ASP A 64 -3.21 -20.77 -18.07
C ASP A 64 -3.54 -20.83 -19.57
N SER A 65 -2.92 -19.99 -20.40
CA SER A 65 -3.23 -19.89 -21.83
C SER A 65 -2.53 -20.94 -22.73
N LYS A 66 -1.77 -21.89 -22.15
CA LYS A 66 -1.08 -23.01 -22.85
C LYS A 66 -0.15 -22.59 -24.01
N ILE A 67 0.31 -21.34 -24.03
CA ILE A 67 1.20 -20.82 -25.08
C ILE A 67 2.65 -21.25 -24.79
N GLN A 68 3.28 -21.98 -25.72
CA GLN A 68 4.60 -22.60 -25.55
C GLN A 68 5.79 -21.64 -25.76
N SER A 69 5.58 -20.33 -25.67
CA SER A 69 6.57 -19.30 -26.03
C SER A 69 6.97 -18.41 -24.84
N ASN A 70 8.18 -17.84 -24.88
CA ASN A 70 8.76 -17.07 -23.77
C ASN A 70 7.81 -15.98 -23.21
N PHE A 71 7.59 -16.00 -21.89
CA PHE A 71 6.73 -15.05 -21.16
C PHE A 71 7.02 -13.57 -21.49
N TRP A 72 8.29 -13.17 -21.50
CA TRP A 72 8.66 -11.77 -21.74
C TRP A 72 8.33 -11.25 -23.14
N LYS A 73 8.12 -12.16 -24.11
CA LYS A 73 7.80 -11.80 -25.50
C LYS A 73 6.30 -11.82 -25.79
N TYR A 74 5.54 -12.70 -25.13
CA TYR A 74 4.12 -12.93 -25.44
C TYR A 74 3.19 -12.79 -24.23
N GLY A 75 3.66 -13.06 -23.02
CA GLY A 75 2.90 -12.91 -21.78
C GLY A 75 2.99 -11.52 -21.15
N PHE A 76 4.07 -10.78 -21.40
CA PHE A 76 4.27 -9.42 -20.88
C PHE A 76 4.29 -8.38 -22.01
N SER A 77 3.18 -7.68 -22.19
CA SER A 77 3.03 -6.68 -23.26
C SER A 77 3.66 -5.34 -22.88
N SER A 78 4.33 -4.70 -23.84
CA SER A 78 4.82 -3.32 -23.77
C SER A 78 3.74 -2.32 -23.34
N GLN A 79 2.47 -2.58 -23.68
CA GLN A 79 1.35 -1.74 -23.25
C GLN A 79 1.22 -1.69 -21.72
N LYS A 80 1.50 -2.78 -21.00
CA LYS A 80 1.40 -2.82 -19.53
C LYS A 80 2.49 -1.97 -18.87
N ILE A 81 3.70 -2.01 -19.40
CA ILE A 81 4.80 -1.15 -18.96
C ILE A 81 4.45 0.32 -19.23
N ARG A 82 3.95 0.63 -20.44
CA ARG A 82 3.55 2.00 -20.80
C ARG A 82 2.46 2.53 -19.86
N LEU A 83 1.45 1.72 -19.55
CA LEU A 83 0.39 2.08 -18.59
C LEU A 83 0.94 2.34 -17.19
N SER A 84 1.87 1.51 -16.70
CA SER A 84 2.52 1.72 -15.40
C SER A 84 3.35 3.01 -15.36
N ILE A 85 4.08 3.33 -16.43
CA ILE A 85 4.84 4.59 -16.53
C ILE A 85 3.90 5.80 -16.59
N VAL A 86 2.85 5.74 -17.42
CA VAL A 86 1.86 6.84 -17.51
C VAL A 86 1.23 7.08 -16.15
N LYS A 87 0.82 6.01 -15.47
CA LYS A 87 0.24 6.07 -14.12
C LYS A 87 1.19 6.78 -13.15
N SER A 88 2.46 6.37 -13.14
CA SER A 88 3.51 7.00 -12.34
C SER A 88 3.60 8.50 -12.60
N VAL A 89 3.79 8.89 -13.87
CA VAL A 89 3.89 10.30 -14.26
C VAL A 89 2.65 11.09 -13.85
N THR A 90 1.45 10.54 -14.06
CA THR A 90 0.20 11.18 -13.65
C THR A 90 0.12 11.42 -12.15
N TYR A 91 0.53 10.46 -11.31
CA TYR A 91 0.52 10.64 -9.86
C TYR A 91 1.51 11.69 -9.40
N PHE A 92 2.74 11.68 -9.93
CA PHE A 92 3.73 12.71 -9.60
C PHE A 92 3.27 14.11 -10.06
N LEU A 93 2.68 14.23 -11.25
CA LEU A 93 2.12 15.51 -11.73
C LEU A 93 0.95 15.98 -10.89
N PHE A 94 0.07 15.07 -10.47
CA PHE A 94 -1.06 15.40 -9.60
C PHE A 94 -0.58 15.94 -8.25
N ILE A 95 0.36 15.25 -7.61
CA ILE A 95 0.95 15.67 -6.33
C ILE A 95 1.68 17.01 -6.48
N LEU A 96 2.46 17.18 -7.56
CA LEU A 96 3.18 18.43 -7.82
C LEU A 96 2.22 19.60 -8.07
N SER A 97 1.11 19.36 -8.77
CA SER A 97 0.08 20.36 -9.00
C SER A 97 -0.64 20.74 -7.69
N SER A 98 -0.96 19.75 -6.85
CA SER A 98 -1.54 20.01 -5.52
C SER A 98 -0.60 20.82 -4.64
N TYR A 99 0.70 20.53 -4.65
CA TYR A 99 1.71 21.32 -3.95
C TYR A 99 1.83 22.74 -4.53
N GLY A 100 1.79 22.87 -5.86
CA GLY A 100 1.80 24.18 -6.53
C GLY A 100 0.60 25.03 -6.16
N ILE A 101 -0.59 24.45 -6.10
CA ILE A 101 -1.82 25.14 -5.65
C ILE A 101 -1.70 25.54 -4.17
N GLU A 102 -1.24 24.63 -3.32
CA GLU A 102 -1.04 24.90 -1.89
C GLU A 102 -0.08 26.08 -1.68
N TYR A 103 1.02 26.14 -2.46
CA TYR A 103 2.00 27.21 -2.42
C TYR A 103 1.46 28.54 -2.99
N LEU A 104 0.83 28.51 -4.17
CA LEU A 104 0.32 29.71 -4.85
C LEU A 104 -0.81 30.39 -4.07
N PHE A 105 -1.72 29.61 -3.51
CA PHE A 105 -2.85 30.12 -2.74
C PHE A 105 -2.54 30.25 -1.25
N ARG A 106 -1.31 29.91 -0.82
CA ARG A 106 -0.86 29.92 0.59
C ARG A 106 -1.86 29.25 1.51
N ILE A 107 -2.43 28.13 1.07
CA ILE A 107 -3.46 27.39 1.79
C ILE A 107 -2.80 26.89 3.08
N LYS A 108 -3.27 27.36 4.24
CA LYS A 108 -2.80 26.85 5.53
C LYS A 108 -3.20 25.38 5.68
N SER A 109 -2.38 24.62 6.41
CA SER A 109 -2.75 23.26 6.78
C SER A 109 -4.11 23.27 7.49
N PHE A 110 -4.91 22.24 7.28
CA PHE A 110 -6.27 22.13 7.83
C PHE A 110 -6.26 21.89 9.36
N GLY A 111 -5.12 22.13 10.03
CA GLY A 111 -4.91 21.93 11.45
C GLY A 111 -4.61 20.49 11.83
N LYS A 112 -4.24 20.28 13.10
CA LYS A 112 -4.29 18.96 13.74
C LYS A 112 -5.73 18.73 14.19
N ASN A 113 -6.33 17.63 13.72
CA ASN A 113 -7.61 17.16 14.25
C ASN A 113 -7.36 16.10 15.34
N ASN A 114 -8.31 15.91 16.25
CA ASN A 114 -8.24 14.88 17.32
C ASN A 114 -8.03 13.43 16.82
N TYR A 115 -8.09 13.20 15.51
CA TYR A 115 -7.93 11.88 14.87
C TYR A 115 -6.54 11.65 14.26
N THR A 116 -5.70 12.69 14.09
CA THR A 116 -4.36 12.54 13.49
C THR A 116 -3.37 13.54 14.06
N ASP A 117 -2.19 13.04 14.45
CA ASP A 117 -1.07 13.87 14.93
C ASP A 117 -0.37 14.65 13.81
N HIS A 118 -0.69 14.34 12.56
CA HIS A 118 -0.08 14.92 11.36
C HIS A 118 -0.91 16.08 10.82
N GLU A 119 -0.25 17.18 10.45
CA GLU A 119 -0.91 18.28 9.74
C GLU A 119 -1.45 17.81 8.40
N ILE A 120 -2.76 17.92 8.23
CA ILE A 120 -3.42 17.57 6.97
C ILE A 120 -3.21 18.73 6.00
N THR A 121 -2.46 18.47 4.93
CA THR A 121 -2.25 19.41 3.82
C THR A 121 -2.94 18.90 2.55
N LEU A 122 -3.18 19.80 1.60
CA LEU A 122 -3.75 19.44 0.30
C LEU A 122 -2.85 18.43 -0.43
N THR A 123 -1.53 18.65 -0.33
CA THR A 123 -0.52 17.73 -0.88
C THR A 123 -0.59 16.36 -0.23
N LEU A 124 -0.75 16.28 1.10
CA LEU A 124 -0.87 15.00 1.80
C LEU A 124 -2.14 14.24 1.40
N ILE A 125 -3.25 14.96 1.20
CA ILE A 125 -4.50 14.37 0.68
C ILE A 125 -4.30 13.82 -0.73
N ALA A 126 -3.62 14.56 -1.60
CA ALA A 126 -3.32 14.11 -2.96
C ALA A 126 -2.49 12.81 -2.96
N ILE A 127 -1.48 12.72 -2.09
CA ILE A 127 -0.68 11.51 -1.88
C ILE A 127 -1.55 10.37 -1.33
N ALA A 128 -2.45 10.64 -0.37
CA ALA A 128 -3.34 9.61 0.17
C ALA A 128 -4.29 9.04 -0.89
N ILE A 129 -4.83 9.89 -1.79
CA ILE A 129 -5.69 9.46 -2.90
C ILE A 129 -4.90 8.56 -3.87
N THR A 130 -3.69 8.94 -4.27
CA THR A 130 -2.89 8.12 -5.19
C THR A 130 -2.50 6.78 -4.55
N CYS A 131 -2.13 6.78 -3.26
CA CYS A 131 -1.92 5.55 -2.49
C CYS A 131 -3.16 4.66 -2.44
N ALA A 132 -4.35 5.23 -2.24
CA ALA A 132 -5.59 4.48 -2.19
C ALA A 132 -5.93 3.82 -3.55
N ILE A 133 -5.66 4.51 -4.66
CA ILE A 133 -5.85 3.95 -6.00
C ILE A 133 -4.89 2.77 -6.23
N GLU A 134 -3.62 2.90 -5.84
CA GLU A 134 -2.65 1.80 -5.96
C GLU A 134 -3.01 0.61 -5.08
N PHE A 135 -3.46 0.87 -3.85
CA PHE A 135 -3.97 -0.18 -2.98
C PHE A 135 -5.15 -0.91 -3.63
N TYR A 136 -6.10 -0.18 -4.22
CA TYR A 136 -7.22 -0.82 -4.91
C TYR A 136 -6.75 -1.69 -6.09
N SER A 137 -5.84 -1.17 -6.92
CA SER A 137 -5.23 -1.88 -8.06
C SER A 137 -4.56 -3.18 -7.61
N ILE A 138 -3.77 -3.15 -6.53
CA ILE A 138 -3.11 -4.34 -5.99
C ILE A 138 -4.14 -5.39 -5.51
N PHE A 139 -5.03 -5.00 -4.61
CA PHE A 139 -5.86 -5.95 -3.87
C PHE A 139 -7.08 -6.44 -4.65
N PHE A 140 -7.69 -5.58 -5.47
CA PHE A 140 -8.94 -5.92 -6.16
C PHE A 140 -8.74 -6.25 -7.64
N GLU A 141 -7.64 -5.79 -8.25
CA GLU A 141 -7.40 -6.05 -9.66
C GLU A 141 -6.30 -7.09 -9.88
N ASN A 142 -5.09 -6.84 -9.38
CA ASN A 142 -3.92 -7.63 -9.74
C ASN A 142 -3.82 -8.94 -8.95
N LEU A 143 -3.99 -8.91 -7.64
CA LEU A 143 -3.89 -10.13 -6.82
C LEU A 143 -4.94 -11.20 -7.16
N PRO A 144 -6.23 -10.87 -7.41
CA PRO A 144 -7.20 -11.85 -7.89
C PRO A 144 -6.81 -12.49 -9.22
N LYS A 145 -6.32 -11.68 -10.18
CA LYS A 145 -5.82 -12.17 -11.49
C LYS A 145 -4.55 -13.02 -11.35
N ALA A 146 -3.73 -12.78 -10.32
CA ALA A 146 -2.55 -13.57 -9.99
C ALA A 146 -2.88 -14.91 -9.33
N GLY A 147 -4.16 -15.27 -9.17
CA GLY A 147 -4.60 -16.51 -8.53
C GLY A 147 -4.65 -16.42 -7.01
N PHE A 148 -4.40 -15.25 -6.42
CA PHE A 148 -4.63 -14.99 -5.00
C PHE A 148 -6.07 -14.55 -4.81
N ASP A 149 -6.92 -15.52 -4.46
CA ASP A 149 -8.33 -15.30 -4.14
C ASP A 149 -8.46 -14.64 -2.75
N ILE A 150 -8.14 -13.34 -2.70
CA ILE A 150 -8.13 -12.53 -1.47
C ILE A 150 -9.52 -12.50 -0.85
N GLU A 151 -10.57 -12.38 -1.67
CA GLU A 151 -11.95 -12.39 -1.18
C GLU A 151 -12.27 -13.67 -0.42
N LYS A 152 -11.87 -14.84 -0.95
CA LYS A 152 -12.04 -16.11 -0.21
C LYS A 152 -11.20 -16.14 1.07
N LYS A 153 -9.93 -15.72 1.04
CA LYS A 153 -9.07 -15.72 2.24
C LYS A 153 -9.55 -14.75 3.32
N VAL A 154 -9.96 -13.54 2.94
CA VAL A 154 -10.53 -12.52 3.84
C VAL A 154 -11.88 -12.98 4.37
N LYS A 155 -12.76 -13.54 3.54
CA LYS A 155 -14.04 -14.12 3.99
C LYS A 155 -13.83 -15.28 4.96
N ILE A 156 -12.82 -16.12 4.75
CA ILE A 156 -12.43 -17.19 5.69
C ILE A 156 -11.95 -16.60 7.02
N ILE A 157 -11.11 -15.56 6.99
CA ILE A 157 -10.63 -14.87 8.20
C ILE A 157 -11.81 -14.22 8.93
N PHE A 158 -12.69 -13.52 8.22
CA PHE A 158 -13.85 -12.85 8.80
C PHE A 158 -14.84 -13.84 9.41
N VAL A 159 -15.08 -14.99 8.75
CA VAL A 159 -15.88 -16.09 9.30
C VAL A 159 -15.22 -16.70 10.52
N LYS A 160 -13.89 -16.87 10.54
CA LYS A 160 -13.15 -17.35 11.72
C LYS A 160 -13.22 -16.38 12.88
N VAL A 161 -13.04 -15.09 12.64
CA VAL A 161 -13.17 -14.03 13.67
C VAL A 161 -14.59 -13.98 14.19
N LYS A 162 -15.60 -14.00 13.31
CA LYS A 162 -17.01 -14.04 13.71
C LYS A 162 -17.31 -15.27 14.56
N LYS A 163 -16.82 -16.45 14.18
CA LYS A 163 -16.96 -17.69 14.99
C LYS A 163 -16.25 -17.58 16.34
N ALA A 164 -15.05 -17.00 16.39
CA ALA A 164 -14.33 -16.80 17.65
C ALA A 164 -15.07 -15.84 18.58
N VAL A 165 -15.59 -14.73 18.05
CA VAL A 165 -16.40 -13.76 18.82
C VAL A 165 -17.71 -14.39 19.31
N THR A 166 -18.41 -15.16 18.46
CA THR A 166 -19.62 -15.88 18.89
C THR A 166 -19.30 -16.93 19.96
N SER A 167 -18.17 -17.64 19.85
CA SER A 167 -17.74 -18.65 20.83
C SER A 167 -17.40 -18.00 22.18
N VAL A 168 -16.67 -16.89 22.18
CA VAL A 168 -16.38 -16.12 23.39
C VAL A 168 -17.69 -15.59 24.01
N LYS A 169 -18.60 -15.07 23.19
CA LYS A 169 -19.90 -14.57 23.68
C LYS A 169 -20.75 -15.68 24.30
N SER A 170 -20.80 -16.88 23.70
CA SER A 170 -21.51 -18.03 24.29
C SER A 170 -20.88 -18.54 25.59
N LEU A 171 -19.56 -18.40 25.76
CA LEU A 171 -18.87 -18.75 27.00
C LEU A 171 -19.11 -17.71 28.10
N THR A 172 -19.17 -16.42 27.75
CA THR A 172 -19.49 -15.34 28.69
C THR A 172 -20.96 -15.38 29.12
N ASP A 173 -21.90 -15.62 28.20
CA ASP A 173 -23.34 -15.70 28.51
C ASP A 173 -23.69 -17.00 29.27
N GLY A 174 -22.99 -18.11 29.00
CA GLY A 174 -23.16 -19.36 29.74
C GLY A 174 -22.72 -19.28 31.21
N ASN A 175 -21.80 -18.38 31.55
CA ASN A 175 -21.30 -18.20 32.92
C ASN A 175 -22.21 -17.32 33.79
N ASN A 176 -23.06 -16.47 33.17
CA ASN A 176 -24.02 -15.62 33.89
C ASN A 176 -25.38 -16.31 34.17
N GLY A 177 -25.62 -17.50 33.61
CA GLY A 177 -26.84 -18.27 33.83
C GLY A 177 -26.81 -19.24 35.02
N ASN A 178 -25.63 -19.47 35.61
CA ASN A 178 -25.41 -20.51 36.64
C ASN A 178 -25.08 -19.97 38.04
N SER A 179 -25.23 -18.66 38.25
CA SER A 179 -25.05 -17.99 39.56
C SER A 179 -26.37 -17.65 40.27
N SER A 180 -27.45 -18.35 39.90
CA SER A 180 -28.79 -18.19 40.49
C SER A 180 -29.38 -19.56 40.83
N SER A 181 -28.78 -20.29 41.77
CA SER A 181 -29.42 -21.40 42.49
C SER A 181 -28.76 -21.57 43.85
#